data_AF-A0A7S2BPX8-F1
#
_entry.id   AF-A0A7S2BPX8-F1
#
_cell.length_a   1.000
_cell.length_b   1.000
_cell.length_c   1.000
_cell.angle_alpha   90.00
_cell.angle_beta   90.00
_cell.angle_gamma   90.00
#
_symmetry.space_group_name_H-M   'P 1'
#
loop_
_entity.id
_entity.type
_entity.pdbx_description
1 polymer ?
#
loop_
_entity_poly.entity_id
_entity_poly.type
_entity_poly.pdbx_seq_one_letter_code
_entity_poly.pdbx_strand_id
1 'polypeptide(L)'
;VNLTLDMALNMESTFYAAFEEVVIEGEEADAMYFIVAGSVEVLINVDSGKTLRVATLKQHQYFGETALLQADGGRKRNATVKTIMFSEFRLLRVDDFLRILS
;
A
#
# COMPACT_ATOMS: atom_id res chain seq x y z
N VAL A 1 -5.66 -22.73 11.53
CA VAL A 1 -5.84 -21.43 10.85
C VAL A 1 -5.19 -21.54 9.48
N ASN A 2 -5.91 -21.25 8.41
CA ASN A 2 -5.32 -21.19 7.06
C ASN A 2 -5.10 -19.72 6.74
N LEU A 3 -3.95 -19.22 7.19
CA LEU A 3 -3.55 -17.81 7.12
C LEU A 3 -3.82 -17.18 5.74
N THR A 4 -3.49 -17.91 4.67
CA THR A 4 -3.67 -17.45 3.29
C THR A 4 -5.14 -17.33 2.91
N LEU A 5 -5.98 -18.28 3.31
CA LEU A 5 -7.42 -18.24 3.04
C LEU A 5 -8.09 -17.10 3.82
N ASP A 6 -7.74 -16.95 5.09
CA ASP A 6 -8.32 -15.91 5.95
C ASP A 6 -7.95 -14.51 5.45
N MET A 7 -6.71 -14.30 5.02
CA MET A 7 -6.31 -13.06 4.36
C MET A 7 -7.10 -12.82 3.07
N ALA A 8 -7.18 -13.83 2.19
CA ALA A 8 -7.87 -13.69 0.92
C ALA A 8 -9.37 -13.36 1.08
N LEU A 9 -10.03 -13.90 2.12
CA LEU A 9 -11.44 -13.63 2.41
C LEU A 9 -11.70 -12.23 2.96
N ASN A 10 -10.69 -11.56 3.54
CA ASN A 10 -10.82 -10.22 4.12
C ASN A 10 -10.22 -9.11 3.25
N MET A 11 -9.86 -9.42 2.00
CA MET A 11 -9.36 -8.43 1.05
C MET A 11 -10.48 -7.72 0.29
N GLU A 12 -10.38 -6.40 0.17
CA GLU A 12 -11.27 -5.59 -0.66
C GLU A 12 -10.64 -5.30 -2.02
N SER A 13 -11.44 -5.25 -3.08
CA SER A 13 -10.96 -4.85 -4.40
C SER A 13 -11.05 -3.34 -4.55
N THR A 14 -9.98 -2.72 -5.03
CA THR A 14 -9.95 -1.29 -5.34
C THR A 14 -9.28 -1.04 -6.68
N PHE A 15 -9.68 0.05 -7.34
CA PHE A 15 -9.30 0.37 -8.71
C PHE A 15 -8.93 1.83 -8.81
N TYR A 16 -7.84 2.11 -9.50
CA TYR A 16 -7.33 3.46 -9.70
C TYR A 16 -7.02 3.68 -11.17
N ALA A 17 -7.35 4.85 -11.68
CA ALA A 17 -6.92 5.32 -12.99
C ALA A 17 -5.39 5.56 -13.02
N ALA A 18 -4.86 5.92 -14.19
CA ALA A 18 -3.47 6.31 -14.30
C ALA A 18 -3.20 7.64 -13.57
N PHE A 19 -2.03 7.74 -12.93
CA PHE A 19 -1.54 8.94 -12.23
C PHE A 19 -2.33 9.35 -10.98
N GLU A 20 -3.06 8.42 -10.36
CA GLU A 20 -3.74 8.62 -9.08
C GLU A 20 -2.84 8.22 -7.91
N GLU A 21 -2.88 9.03 -6.85
CA GLU A 21 -2.18 8.75 -5.60
C GLU A 21 -2.99 7.74 -4.78
N VAL A 22 -2.43 6.55 -4.61
CA VAL A 22 -3.07 5.45 -3.87
C VAL A 22 -2.88 5.63 -2.36
N VAL A 23 -1.69 6.10 -1.96
CA VAL A 23 -1.37 6.54 -0.60
C VAL A 23 -0.43 7.75 -0.69
N ILE A 24 -0.52 8.65 0.29
CA ILE A 24 0.30 9.86 0.34
C ILE A 24 1.23 9.80 1.55
N GLU A 25 2.50 10.17 1.35
CA GLU A 25 3.49 10.28 2.42
C GLU A 25 2.98 11.13 3.59
N GLY A 26 3.18 10.65 4.83
CA GLY A 26 2.77 11.34 6.06
C GLY A 26 1.31 11.13 6.49
N GLU A 27 0.46 10.53 5.64
CA GLU A 27 -0.90 10.15 6.02
C GLU A 27 -0.92 8.95 6.97
N GLU A 28 -2.02 8.78 7.71
CA GLU A 28 -2.26 7.58 8.51
C GLU A 28 -2.35 6.34 7.61
N ALA A 29 -1.74 5.25 8.05
CA ALA A 29 -1.80 3.96 7.39
C ALA A 29 -2.73 3.02 8.14
N ASP A 30 -3.78 2.61 7.45
CA ASP A 30 -4.83 1.71 7.93
C ASP A 30 -4.89 0.40 7.13
N ALA A 31 -4.16 0.29 6.03
CA ALA A 31 -4.17 -0.87 5.14
C ALA A 31 -2.88 -1.03 4.32
N MET A 32 -2.66 -2.25 3.81
CA MET A 32 -1.65 -2.58 2.79
C MET A 32 -2.32 -3.02 1.48
N TYR A 33 -1.56 -2.97 0.39
CA TYR A 33 -2.06 -3.15 -0.97
C TYR A 33 -1.26 -4.22 -1.71
N PHE A 34 -1.95 -5.10 -2.43
CA PHE A 34 -1.39 -6.10 -3.33
C PHE A 34 -1.76 -5.77 -4.77
N ILE A 35 -0.78 -5.75 -5.67
CA ILE A 35 -0.98 -5.36 -7.07
C ILE A 35 -1.48 -6.56 -7.86
N VAL A 36 -2.78 -6.56 -8.20
CA VAL A 36 -3.43 -7.59 -9.02
C VAL A 36 -3.19 -7.33 -10.51
N ALA A 37 -3.21 -6.06 -10.92
CA ALA A 37 -2.89 -5.63 -12.27
C ALA A 37 -2.39 -4.18 -12.27
N GLY A 38 -1.59 -3.80 -13.27
CA GLY A 38 -1.04 -2.46 -13.41
C GLY A 38 0.34 -2.27 -12.77
N SER A 39 0.71 -1.01 -12.56
CA SER A 39 2.01 -0.62 -12.00
C SER A 39 1.95 0.74 -11.30
N VAL A 40 2.81 0.92 -10.32
CA VAL A 40 2.91 2.12 -9.49
C VAL A 40 4.36 2.59 -9.37
N GLU A 41 4.55 3.87 -9.16
CA GLU A 41 5.81 4.45 -8.70
C GLU A 41 5.74 4.80 -7.22
N VAL A 42 6.85 4.57 -6.51
CA VAL A 42 7.02 4.95 -5.12
C VAL A 42 7.89 6.21 -5.07
N LEU A 43 7.35 7.25 -4.45
CA LEU A 43 7.90 8.60 -4.42
C LEU A 43 8.14 9.03 -2.97
N ILE A 44 9.30 9.60 -2.68
CA ILE A 44 9.62 10.19 -1.37
C ILE A 44 9.97 11.67 -1.54
N ASN A 45 9.59 12.50 -0.57
CA ASN A 45 10.05 13.88 -0.50
C ASN A 45 11.48 13.93 0.06
N VAL A 46 12.40 14.55 -0.69
CA VAL A 46 13.82 14.65 -0.29
C VAL A 46 14.24 16.05 0.14
N ASP A 47 13.54 17.09 -0.31
CA ASP A 47 13.73 18.51 0.04
C ASP A 47 12.49 19.31 -0.39
N SER A 48 12.30 20.55 0.11
CA SER A 48 11.16 21.45 -0.18
C SER A 48 10.61 21.37 -1.62
N GLY A 49 9.62 20.50 -1.83
CA GLY A 49 8.91 20.31 -3.10
C GLY A 49 9.58 19.38 -4.13
N LYS A 50 10.71 18.73 -3.80
CA LYS A 50 11.34 17.74 -4.68
C LYS A 50 10.96 16.32 -4.26
N THR A 51 10.34 15.62 -5.19
CA THR A 51 10.03 14.19 -5.07
C THR A 51 11.05 13.35 -5.84
N LEU A 52 11.55 12.29 -5.20
CA LEU A 52 12.43 11.30 -5.80
C LEU A 52 11.66 9.99 -5.99
N ARG A 53 11.69 9.44 -7.21
CA ARG A 53 11.21 8.07 -7.44
C ARG A 53 12.24 7.06 -6.98
N VAL A 54 11.89 6.28 -5.96
CA VAL A 54 12.78 5.28 -5.35
C VAL A 54 12.52 3.87 -5.85
N ALA A 55 11.32 3.59 -6.35
CA ALA A 55 10.98 2.29 -6.90
C ALA A 55 9.84 2.36 -7.93
N THR A 56 9.71 1.29 -8.69
CA THR A 56 8.53 0.98 -9.50
C THR A 56 8.08 -0.43 -9.14
N LEU A 57 6.81 -0.59 -8.79
CA LEU A 57 6.22 -1.87 -8.43
C LEU A 57 5.20 -2.28 -9.49
N LYS A 58 5.10 -3.57 -9.76
CA LYS A 58 4.21 -4.17 -10.75
C LYS A 58 3.40 -5.32 -10.15
N GLN A 59 2.57 -5.92 -10.98
CA GLN A 59 1.78 -7.11 -10.65
C GLN A 59 2.54 -8.14 -9.80
N HIS A 60 1.85 -8.69 -8.80
CA HIS A 60 2.33 -9.63 -7.78
C HIS A 60 3.25 -9.05 -6.71
N GLN A 61 3.53 -7.74 -6.74
CA GLN A 61 4.17 -7.05 -5.63
C GLN A 61 3.12 -6.40 -4.72
N TYR A 62 3.56 -5.90 -3.57
CA TYR A 62 2.73 -5.23 -2.57
C TYR A 62 3.44 -4.00 -2.01
N PHE A 63 2.68 -3.13 -1.34
CA PHE A 63 3.21 -1.95 -0.66
C PHE A 63 2.34 -1.54 0.53
N GLY A 64 2.89 -0.66 1.36
CA GLY A 64 2.19 -0.08 2.51
C GLY A 64 2.29 -0.91 3.79
N GLU A 65 3.04 -2.01 3.78
CA GLU A 65 3.28 -2.88 4.94
C GLU A 65 4.16 -2.22 6.01
N THR A 66 5.14 -1.40 5.61
CA THR A 66 6.12 -0.82 6.52
C THR A 66 5.46 0.00 7.63
N ALA A 67 4.44 0.80 7.30
CA ALA A 67 3.72 1.62 8.27
C ALA A 67 2.86 0.79 9.24
N LEU A 68 2.46 -0.43 8.85
CA LEU A 68 1.63 -1.31 9.69
C LEU A 68 2.47 -2.07 10.72
N LEU A 69 3.75 -2.31 10.43
CA LEU A 69 4.68 -3.01 11.31
C LEU A 69 5.30 -2.11 12.39
N GLN A 70 5.19 -0.79 12.24
CA GLN A 70 5.69 0.18 13.22
C GLN A 70 4.61 0.47 14.28
N ALA A 71 4.76 -0.11 15.46
CA ALA A 71 3.81 0.02 16.58
C ALA A 71 3.94 1.35 17.35
N ASP A 72 5.05 2.05 17.17
CA ASP A 72 5.54 3.16 17.99
C ASP A 72 5.61 4.52 17.26
N GLY A 73 5.46 4.53 15.93
CA GLY A 73 5.62 5.72 15.07
C GLY A 73 4.33 6.32 14.50
N GLY A 74 3.16 5.99 15.06
CA GLY A 74 1.88 6.55 14.63
C GLY A 74 1.39 6.08 13.25
N ARG A 75 1.82 4.89 12.79
CA ARG A 75 1.40 4.26 11.52
C ARG A 75 1.41 5.22 10.32
N LYS A 76 2.40 6.10 10.19
CA LYS A 76 2.45 7.04 9.05
C LYS A 76 3.01 6.41 7.78
N ARG A 77 2.44 6.77 6.62
CA ARG A 77 3.00 6.42 5.29
C ARG A 77 4.39 7.04 5.13
N ASN A 78 5.38 6.23 4.74
CA ASN A 78 6.77 6.68 4.54
C ASN A 78 7.08 7.14 3.10
N ALA A 79 6.10 7.00 2.20
CA ALA A 79 6.22 7.37 0.79
C ALA A 79 4.83 7.58 0.19
N THR A 80 4.75 8.36 -0.87
CA THR A 80 3.59 8.42 -1.77
C THR A 80 3.71 7.29 -2.79
N VAL A 81 2.62 6.57 -3.03
CA VAL A 81 2.53 5.57 -4.11
C VAL A 81 1.49 6.04 -5.10
N LYS A 82 1.92 6.19 -6.36
CA LYS A 82 1.08 6.72 -7.44
C LYS A 82 1.02 5.74 -8.59
N THR A 83 -0.15 5.54 -9.17
CA THR A 83 -0.31 4.68 -10.35
C THR A 83 0.40 5.27 -11.57
N ILE A 84 0.97 4.40 -12.40
CA ILE A 84 1.52 4.77 -13.71
C ILE A 84 0.46 4.53 -14.81
N MET A 85 -0.42 3.57 -14.57
CA MET A 85 -1.51 3.16 -15.46
C MET A 85 -2.71 2.70 -14.64
N PHE A 86 -3.84 2.41 -15.29
CA PHE A 86 -4.97 1.76 -14.61
C PHE A 86 -4.49 0.54 -13.83
N SER A 87 -4.83 0.48 -12.56
CA SER A 87 -4.33 -0.54 -11.64
C SER A 87 -5.46 -1.08 -10.77
N GLU A 88 -5.44 -2.39 -10.56
CA GLU A 88 -6.31 -3.10 -9.63
C GLU A 88 -5.48 -3.57 -8.44
N PHE A 89 -5.98 -3.30 -7.24
CA PHE A 89 -5.36 -3.77 -6.01
C PHE A 89 -6.32 -4.65 -5.20
N ARG A 90 -5.73 -5.50 -4.36
CA ARG A 90 -6.40 -6.02 -3.17
C ARG A 90 -5.89 -5.24 -1.96
N LEU A 91 -6.81 -4.70 -1.17
CA LEU A 91 -6.55 -3.96 0.06
C LEU A 91 -6.82 -4.88 1.24
N LEU A 92 -5.88 -4.97 2.18
CA LEU A 92 -6.07 -5.65 3.46
C LEU A 92 -5.90 -4.64 4.60
N ARG A 93 -6.96 -4.44 5.39
CA ARG A 93 -6.91 -3.53 6.55
C ARG A 93 -6.03 -4.12 7.65
N VAL A 94 -5.35 -3.23 8.38
CA VAL A 94 -4.47 -3.61 9.48
C VAL A 94 -5.21 -4.34 10.59
N ASP A 95 -6.44 -3.93 10.89
CA ASP A 95 -7.24 -4.55 11.94
C ASP A 95 -7.64 -5.99 11.58
N ASP A 96 -7.87 -6.27 10.29
CA ASP A 96 -8.13 -7.63 9.82
C ASP A 96 -6.84 -8.44 9.78
N PHE A 97 -5.73 -7.85 9.32
CA PHE A 97 -4.41 -8.49 9.35
C PHE A 97 -3.99 -8.91 10.77
N LEU A 98 -4.12 -8.01 11.75
CA LEU A 98 -3.78 -8.30 13.14
C LEU A 98 -4.70 -9.36 13.76
N ARG A 99 -6.01 -9.33 13.45
CA ARG A 99 -6.98 -10.33 13.91
C ARG A 99 -6.71 -11.72 13.35
N ILE A 100 -6.19 -11.81 12.12
CA ILE A 100 -5.86 -13.10 11.49
C ILE A 100 -4.56 -13.70 12.08
N LEU A 101 -3.64 -12.85 12.56
CA LEU A 101 -2.37 -13.28 13.15
C LEU A 101 -2.44 -13.63 14.64
N SER A 102 -3.51 -13.20 15.33
CA SER A 102 -3.78 -13.56 16.74
C SER A 102 -4.40 -14.94 16.88
#